data_AF-A0A5D0XJ68-F1
#
_entry.id   AF-A0A5D0XJ68-F1
#
_cell.length_a   1.000
_cell.length_b   1.000
_cell.length_c   1.000
_cell.angle_alpha   90.00
_cell.angle_beta   90.00
_cell.angle_gamma   90.00
#
_symmetry.space_group_name_H-M   'P 1'
#
loop_
_entity.id
_entity.type
_entity.pdbx_description
1 polymer ?
#
loop_
_entity_poly.entity_id
_entity_poly.type
_entity_poly.pdbx_seq_one_letter_code
_entity_poly.pdbx_strand_id
1 'polypeptide(L)' 'MGKTPRRARGAALNMAQVNYKVPVDCKAKLEYVSNQLGVSAAEGLELILTHLELDEHGLPAWADRDRIPEALPMAQAS' A
#
# COMPACT_ATOMS: atom_id res chain seq x y z
N MET A 1 32.85 -21.11 18.46
CA MET A 1 32.85 -20.93 17.00
C MET A 1 31.49 -20.37 16.60
N GLY A 2 31.35 -19.04 16.56
CA GLY A 2 30.08 -18.37 16.29
C GLY A 2 29.68 -18.59 14.84
N LYS A 3 28.48 -19.13 14.60
CA LYS A 3 27.92 -19.23 13.24
C LYS A 3 27.79 -17.81 12.69
N THR A 4 28.57 -17.48 11.66
CA THR A 4 28.42 -16.23 10.91
C THR A 4 26.98 -16.17 10.37
N PRO A 5 26.19 -15.12 10.65
CA PRO A 5 24.84 -15.04 10.14
C PRO A 5 24.87 -15.04 8.61
N ARG A 6 24.11 -15.95 8.02
CA ARG A 6 24.01 -16.11 6.56
C ARG A 6 23.50 -14.80 5.97
N ARG A 7 24.23 -14.20 5.02
CA ARG A 7 23.74 -13.03 4.28
C ARG A 7 22.43 -13.41 3.60
N ALA A 8 21.34 -12.71 3.90
CA ALA A 8 20.11 -12.85 3.15
C ALA A 8 20.41 -12.52 1.68
N ARG A 9 20.01 -13.41 0.77
CA ARG A 9 20.16 -13.26 -0.68
C ARG A 9 18.83 -13.63 -1.32
N GLY A 10 18.38 -12.85 -2.29
CA GLY A 10 17.16 -13.07 -3.05
C GLY A 10 16.15 -11.92 -2.95
N ALA A 11 15.11 -11.97 -3.79
CA ALA A 11 14.02 -10.99 -3.86
C ALA A 11 13.33 -10.69 -2.50
N ALA A 12 13.46 -11.60 -1.54
CA ALA A 12 12.92 -11.47 -0.19
C ALA A 12 13.65 -10.45 0.71
N LEU A 13 14.78 -9.87 0.29
CA LEU A 13 15.51 -8.88 1.09
C LEU A 13 14.73 -7.57 1.32
N ASN A 14 13.86 -7.20 0.37
CA ASN A 14 13.19 -5.90 0.37
C ASN A 14 11.66 -6.01 0.30
N MET A 15 11.09 -7.17 0.64
CA MET A 15 9.64 -7.35 0.68
C MET A 15 9.12 -7.01 2.08
N ALA A 16 8.48 -5.85 2.22
CA ALA A 16 7.70 -5.54 3.41
C ALA A 16 6.27 -6.08 3.22
N GLN A 17 5.88 -7.07 4.02
CA GLN A 17 4.49 -7.52 4.03
C GLN A 17 3.64 -6.47 4.73
N VAL A 18 2.63 -5.95 4.02
CA VAL A 18 1.66 -5.02 4.60
C VAL A 18 0.28 -5.64 4.60
N ASN A 19 -0.39 -5.57 5.76
CA ASN A 19 -1.74 -6.08 5.94
C ASN A 19 -2.69 -4.89 6.17
N TYR A 20 -3.57 -4.65 5.22
CA TYR A 20 -4.59 -3.59 5.32
C TYR A 20 -5.96 -4.19 5.65
N LYS A 21 -6.70 -3.53 6.54
CA LYS A 21 -8.14 -3.76 6.69
C LYS A 21 -8.85 -2.81 5.75
N VAL A 22 -9.47 -3.35 4.70
CA VAL A 22 -10.27 -2.59 3.74
C VAL A 22 -11.74 -2.98 3.86
N PRO A 23 -12.69 -2.06 3.63
CA PRO A 23 -14.11 -2.41 3.49
C PRO A 23 -14.32 -3.45 2.38
N VAL A 24 -15.36 -4.28 2.54
CA VAL A 24 -15.67 -5.38 1.60
C VAL A 24 -15.87 -4.85 0.18
N ASP A 25 -16.59 -3.74 0.03
CA ASP A 25 -16.87 -3.16 -1.30
C ASP A 25 -15.60 -2.67 -2.00
N CYS A 26 -14.65 -2.11 -1.25
CA CYS A 26 -13.35 -1.69 -1.78
C CYS A 26 -12.53 -2.89 -2.24
N LYS A 27 -12.55 -3.99 -1.48
CA LYS A 27 -11.88 -5.23 -1.87
C LYS A 27 -12.49 -5.82 -3.14
N ALA A 28 -13.81 -5.86 -3.24
CA ALA A 28 -14.50 -6.35 -4.43
C ALA A 28 -14.16 -5.51 -5.67
N LYS A 29 -14.04 -4.18 -5.51
CA LYS A 29 -13.60 -3.28 -6.59
C LYS A 29 -12.17 -3.57 -7.05
N LEU A 30 -11.25 -3.79 -6.10
CA LEU A 30 -9.86 -4.16 -6.43
C LEU A 30 -9.82 -5.48 -7.20
N GLU A 31 -10.50 -6.51 -6.70
CA GLU A 31 -10.55 -7.83 -7.34
C GLU A 31 -11.15 -7.75 -8.76
N TYR A 32 -12.21 -6.95 -8.95
CA TYR A 32 -12.80 -6.72 -10.26
C TYR A 32 -11.78 -6.09 -11.23
N VAL A 33 -11.10 -5.01 -10.82
CA VAL A 33 -10.11 -4.31 -11.66
C VAL A 33 -8.93 -5.24 -11.97
N SER A 34 -8.40 -5.96 -10.98
CA SER A 34 -7.31 -6.93 -11.18
C SER A 34 -7.69 -8.04 -12.16
N ASN A 35 -8.92 -8.55 -12.08
CA ASN A 35 -9.42 -9.54 -13.03
C ASN A 35 -9.49 -9.01 -14.46
N GLN A 36 -9.90 -7.75 -14.65
CA GLN A 36 -9.91 -7.11 -15.98
C GLN A 36 -8.49 -6.91 -16.53
N LEU A 37 -7.53 -6.67 -15.66
CA LEU A 37 -6.11 -6.54 -16.01
C LEU A 37 -5.40 -7.89 -16.19
N GLY A 38 -6.04 -9.01 -15.82
CA GLY A 38 -5.45 -10.35 -15.90
C GLY A 38 -4.32 -10.61 -14.89
N VAL A 39 -4.31 -9.88 -13.77
CA VAL A 39 -3.27 -9.96 -12.73
C VAL A 39 -3.83 -10.36 -11.38
N SER A 40 -2.96 -10.71 -10.43
CA SER A 40 -3.39 -10.98 -9.05
C SER A 40 -3.92 -9.71 -8.36
N ALA A 41 -4.70 -9.85 -7.28
CA ALA A 41 -5.16 -8.70 -6.51
C ALA A 41 -4.01 -7.86 -5.91
N ALA A 42 -2.92 -8.51 -5.50
CA ALA A 42 -1.74 -7.85 -4.97
C ALA A 42 -1.02 -7.05 -6.06
N GLU A 43 -0.77 -7.68 -7.21
CA GLU A 43 -0.13 -7.02 -8.36
C GLU A 43 -0.99 -5.89 -8.92
N GLY A 44 -2.31 -6.07 -8.99
CA GLY A 44 -3.23 -5.00 -9.39
C GLY A 44 -3.19 -3.81 -8.42
N LEU A 45 -3.09 -4.06 -7.11
CA LEU A 45 -2.90 -2.98 -6.14
C LEU A 45 -1.57 -2.27 -6.34
N GLU A 46 -0.48 -3.00 -6.57
CA GLU A 46 0.84 -2.42 -6.87
C GLU A 46 0.79 -1.54 -8.12
N LEU A 47 0.14 -2.00 -9.19
CA LEU A 47 -0.03 -1.22 -10.42
C LEU A 47 -0.83 0.05 -10.18
N ILE A 48 -1.93 -0.03 -9.43
CA ILE A 48 -2.77 1.14 -9.09
C ILE A 48 -1.96 2.17 -8.30
N LEU A 49 -1.20 1.73 -7.29
CA LEU A 49 -0.38 2.62 -6.46
C LEU A 49 0.78 3.23 -7.25
N THR A 50 1.40 2.46 -8.14
CA THR A 50 2.53 2.89 -8.97
C THR A 50 2.12 3.97 -9.97
N HIS A 51 0.88 3.93 -10.45
CA HIS A 51 0.35 4.89 -11.44
C HIS A 51 -0.59 5.93 -10.83
N LEU A 52 -0.64 6.03 -9.50
CA LEU A 52 -1.44 7.04 -8.84
C LEU A 52 -0.80 8.42 -9.05
N GLU A 53 -1.51 9.30 -9.73
CA GLU A 53 -1.06 10.69 -9.92
C GLU A 53 -1.04 11.41 -8.57
N LEU A 54 0.12 11.95 -8.22
CA LEU A 54 0.33 12.72 -7.00
C LEU A 54 0.49 14.20 -7.31
N ASP A 55 -0.03 15.04 -6.43
CA ASP A 55 0.17 16.49 -6.45
C ASP A 55 1.55 16.89 -5.91
N GLU A 56 1.83 18.20 -5.87
CA GLU A 56 3.12 18.74 -5.40
C GLU A 56 3.41 18.46 -3.90
N HIS A 57 2.42 17.98 -3.14
CA HIS A 57 2.57 17.59 -1.72
C HIS A 57 2.56 16.07 -1.54
N GLY A 58 2.57 15.29 -2.63
CA GLY A 58 2.58 13.83 -2.58
C GLY A 58 1.24 13.20 -2.21
N LEU A 59 0.13 13.94 -2.33
CA LEU A 59 -1.21 13.41 -2.15
C LEU A 59 -1.82 13.00 -3.48
N PRO A 60 -2.74 12.02 -3.52
CA PRO A 60 -3.46 11.70 -4.75
C PRO A 60 -4.14 12.94 -5.30
N ALA A 61 -4.06 13.18 -6.62
CA ALA A 61 -4.56 14.41 -7.24
C ALA A 61 -6.07 14.67 -7.02
N TRP A 62 -6.84 13.64 -6.68
CA TRP A 62 -8.26 13.73 -6.35
C TRP A 62 -8.55 14.01 -4.87
N ALA A 63 -7.54 14.03 -4.00
CA ALA A 63 -7.73 14.22 -2.56
C ALA A 63 -8.04 15.68 -2.21
N ASP A 64 -9.11 15.90 -1.45
CA ASP A 64 -9.47 17.22 -0.93
C ASP A 64 -8.66 17.49 0.34
N ARG A 65 -7.63 18.35 0.22
CA ARG A 65 -6.73 18.67 1.34
C ARG A 65 -7.41 19.31 2.52
N ASP A 66 -8.42 20.14 2.28
CA ASP A 66 -9.13 20.85 3.35
C ASP A 66 -9.93 19.88 4.24
N ARG A 67 -10.10 18.64 3.78
CA ARG A 67 -10.75 17.55 4.52
C ARG A 67 -9.77 16.56 5.16
N ILE A 68 -8.47 16.70 4.93
CA ILE A 68 -7.46 15.83 5.56
C ILE A 68 -7.17 16.39 6.96
N PRO A 69 -7.42 15.62 8.03
CA PRO A 69 -7.11 16.07 9.38
C PRO A 69 -5.61 16.33 9.53
N GLU A 70 -5.24 17.51 10.05
CA GLU A 70 -3.84 17.91 10.28
C GLU A 70 -3.14 17.01 11.33
N ALA A 71 -3.93 16.30 12.16
CA ALA A 71 -3.45 15.32 13.12
C ALA A 71 -4.15 13.97 12.95
N LEU A 72 -3.35 12.89 12.88
CA LEU A 72 -3.87 11.53 13.00
C LEU A 72 -4.43 11.33 14.41
N PRO A 73 -5.57 10.65 14.59
CA PRO A 73 -6.21 10.44 15.90
C PRO A 73 -5.39 9.59 16.91
N MET A 74 -4.12 9.28 16.60
CA MET A 74 -3.20 8.58 17.49
C MET A 74 -2.59 9.48 18.59
N ALA A 75 -2.83 10.80 18.57
CA ALA A 75 -2.44 11.69 19.66
C ALA A 75 -3.33 11.60 20.92
N GLN A 76 -4.30 10.68 20.96
CA GLN A 76 -5.23 10.49 22.08
C GLN A 76 -4.99 9.19 22.88
N ALA A 77 -4.00 8.37 22.51
CA ALA A 77 -3.57 7.23 23.31
C ALA A 77 -2.30 7.61 24.09
N SER A 78 -2.49 8.35 25.19
CA SER A 78 -1.52 8.46 26.29
C SER A 78 -1.92 7.55 27.44
#